data_AF-A0A0B5EVZ8-F1
#
_entry.id   AF-A0A0B5EVZ8-F1
#
_cell.length_a   1.000
_cell.length_b   1.000
_cell.length_c   1.000
_cell.angle_alpha   90.00
_cell.angle_beta   90.00
_cell.angle_gamma   90.00
#
_symmetry.space_group_name_H-M   'P 1'
#
loop_
_entity.id
_entity.type
_entity.pdbx_description
1 polymer ?
#
loop_
_entity_poly.entity_id
_entity_poly.type
_entity_poly.pdbx_seq_one_letter_code
_entity_poly.pdbx_strand_id
1 'polypeptide(L)'
;MQRNEAVTAIESALTEVLEREVSGTEESARLFEDLHLDSTSVLELLMSLEDLVGIEVDPDELDADDFRTVGTLTDFLLTAKGSPAGEPLAARG
;
A
#
# COMPACT_ATOMS: atom_id res chain seq x y z
N MET A 1 11.00 9.32 -0.59
CA MET A 1 9.54 9.56 -0.52
C MET A 1 9.22 10.01 0.90
N GLN A 2 8.29 10.96 1.07
CA GLN A 2 7.81 11.35 2.40
C GLN A 2 6.49 10.65 2.72
N ARG A 3 6.19 10.43 4.01
CA ARG A 3 4.97 9.74 4.44
C ARG A 3 3.69 10.39 3.91
N ASN A 4 3.65 11.73 3.88
CA ASN A 4 2.50 12.47 3.35
C ASN A 4 2.27 12.22 1.85
N GLU A 5 3.34 12.15 1.04
CA GLU A 5 3.23 11.76 -0.38
C GLU A 5 2.69 10.33 -0.55
N ALA A 6 3.08 9.41 0.34
CA ALA A 6 2.60 8.03 0.29
C ALA A 6 1.12 7.94 0.62
N VAL A 7 0.66 8.65 1.65
CA VAL A 7 -0.77 8.75 1.95
C VAL A 7 -1.55 9.35 0.78
N THR A 8 -1.07 10.44 0.17
CA THR A 8 -1.75 11.03 -0.99
C THR A 8 -1.81 10.08 -2.19
N ALA A 9 -0.74 9.32 -2.45
CA ALA A 9 -0.77 8.30 -3.52
C ALA A 9 -1.77 7.18 -3.22
N ILE A 10 -1.82 6.71 -1.96
CA ILE A 10 -2.81 5.73 -1.51
C ILE A 10 -4.23 6.27 -1.66
N GLU A 11 -4.50 7.51 -1.25
CA GLU A 11 -5.82 8.14 -1.40
C GLU A 11 -6.24 8.27 -2.87
N SER A 12 -5.32 8.62 -3.75
CA SER A 12 -5.58 8.67 -5.20
C SER A 12 -5.89 7.28 -5.76
N ALA A 13 -5.09 6.28 -5.40
CA ALA A 13 -5.29 4.90 -5.85
C ALA A 13 -6.60 4.30 -5.29
N LEU A 14 -6.90 4.53 -4.01
CA LEU A 14 -8.17 4.15 -3.39
C LEU A 14 -9.35 4.83 -4.06
N THR A 15 -9.21 6.10 -4.45
CA THR A 15 -10.28 6.82 -5.14
C THR A 15 -10.62 6.20 -6.49
N GLU A 16 -9.60 5.75 -7.21
CA GLU A 16 -9.75 5.07 -8.50
C GLU A 16 -10.40 3.68 -8.33
N VAL A 17 -9.87 2.88 -7.41
CA VAL A 17 -10.30 1.49 -7.19
C VAL A 17 -11.69 1.40 -6.55
N LEU A 18 -11.99 2.25 -5.56
CA LEU A 18 -13.28 2.26 -4.88
C LEU A 18 -14.35 3.08 -5.63
N GLU A 19 -13.98 3.66 -6.77
CA GLU A 19 -14.82 4.54 -7.60
C GLU A 19 -15.52 5.64 -6.78
N ARG A 20 -14.87 6.12 -5.72
CA ARG A 20 -15.41 7.12 -4.79
C ARG A 20 -14.29 8.03 -4.30
N GLU A 21 -14.60 9.27 -3.98
CA GLU A 21 -13.61 10.17 -3.39
C GLU A 21 -13.17 9.67 -2.00
N VAL A 22 -11.88 9.34 -1.86
CA VAL A 22 -11.23 8.99 -0.60
C VAL A 22 -10.21 10.09 -0.29
N SER A 23 -10.46 10.85 0.78
CA SER A 23 -9.61 11.99 1.17
C SER A 23 -9.71 12.25 2.67
N GLY A 24 -8.59 12.62 3.28
CA GLY A 24 -8.49 12.85 4.72
C GLY A 24 -8.52 11.56 5.53
N THR A 25 -8.04 10.45 4.96
CA THR A 25 -8.05 9.16 5.63
C THR A 25 -6.99 9.13 6.73
N GLU A 26 -7.37 8.74 7.94
CA GLU A 26 -6.42 8.60 9.04
C GLU A 26 -5.51 7.39 8.84
N GLU A 27 -4.27 7.45 9.30
CA GLU A 27 -3.33 6.31 9.23
C GLU A 27 -3.86 5.07 9.97
N SER A 28 -4.71 5.27 10.98
CA SER A 28 -5.36 4.18 11.71
C SER A 28 -6.61 3.62 11.00
N ALA A 29 -7.04 4.20 9.87
CA ALA A 29 -8.20 3.73 9.13
C ALA A 29 -7.93 2.35 8.55
N ARG A 30 -8.91 1.46 8.72
CA ARG A 30 -8.78 0.04 8.37
C ARG A 30 -9.21 -0.17 6.92
N LEU A 31 -8.31 -0.68 6.09
CA LEU A 31 -8.54 -0.84 4.65
C LEU A 31 -9.73 -1.78 4.36
N PHE A 32 -9.80 -2.93 5.04
CA PHE A 32 -10.90 -3.88 4.85
C PHE A 32 -12.19 -3.49 5.59
N GLU A 33 -12.10 -2.95 6.81
CA GLU A 33 -13.28 -2.71 7.64
C GLU A 33 -13.90 -1.32 7.46
N ASP A 34 -13.08 -0.29 7.26
CA ASP A 34 -13.54 1.10 7.13
C ASP A 34 -13.74 1.45 5.65
N LEU A 35 -12.73 1.16 4.83
CA LEU A 35 -12.73 1.44 3.39
C LEU A 35 -13.41 0.33 2.57
N HIS A 36 -13.77 -0.80 3.20
CA HIS A 36 -14.46 -1.93 2.56
C HIS A 36 -13.70 -2.47 1.33
N LEU A 37 -12.38 -2.54 1.41
CA LEU A 37 -11.59 -3.17 0.35
C LEU A 37 -11.84 -4.67 0.30
N ASP A 38 -11.95 -5.19 -0.92
CA ASP A 38 -11.99 -6.62 -1.22
C ASP A 38 -10.62 -7.11 -1.67
N SER A 39 -10.41 -8.43 -1.66
CA SER A 39 -9.15 -9.04 -2.12
C SER A 39 -8.80 -8.70 -3.58
N THR A 40 -9.82 -8.48 -4.42
CA THR A 40 -9.62 -8.03 -5.81
C THR A 40 -9.17 -6.57 -5.85
N SER A 41 -9.87 -5.70 -5.11
CA SER A 41 -9.56 -4.28 -5.03
C SER A 41 -8.19 -4.01 -4.42
N VAL A 42 -7.71 -4.88 -3.52
CA VAL A 42 -6.33 -4.80 -3.03
C VAL A 42 -5.32 -4.99 -4.17
N LEU A 43 -5.50 -5.98 -5.04
CA LEU A 43 -4.60 -6.17 -6.19
C LEU A 43 -4.64 -4.97 -7.14
N GLU A 44 -5.82 -4.42 -7.40
CA GLU A 44 -5.98 -3.21 -8.22
C GLU A 44 -5.29 -2.00 -7.58
N LEU A 45 -5.43 -1.85 -6.25
CA LEU A 45 -4.77 -0.79 -5.48
C LEU A 45 -3.25 -0.88 -5.59
N LEU A 46 -2.69 -2.09 -5.50
CA LEU A 46 -1.26 -2.32 -5.66
C LEU A 46 -0.80 -1.88 -7.06
N MET A 47 -1.48 -2.34 -8.12
CA MET A 47 -1.15 -1.97 -9.50
C MET A 47 -1.20 -0.45 -9.72
N SER A 48 -2.24 0.21 -9.19
CA SER A 48 -2.34 1.68 -9.25
C SER A 48 -1.21 2.37 -8.48
N LEU A 49 -0.83 1.85 -7.31
CA LEU A 49 0.28 2.39 -6.52
C LEU A 49 1.64 2.21 -7.22
N GLU A 50 1.86 1.07 -7.87
CA GLU A 50 3.05 0.80 -8.69
C GLU A 50 3.17 1.81 -9.83
N ASP A 51 2.07 2.12 -10.53
CA ASP A 51 2.06 3.12 -11.62
C ASP A 51 2.24 4.55 -11.10
N LEU A 52 1.50 4.93 -10.04
CA LEU A 52 1.53 6.29 -9.48
C LEU A 52 2.88 6.65 -8.87
N VAL A 53 3.45 5.72 -8.11
CA VAL A 53 4.67 5.97 -7.34
C VAL A 53 5.91 5.46 -8.09
N GLY A 54 5.76 4.54 -9.04
CA GLY A 54 6.86 3.90 -9.75
C GLY A 54 7.65 2.98 -8.84
N ILE A 55 6.97 2.04 -8.18
CA ILE A 55 7.56 0.97 -7.37
C ILE A 55 7.15 -0.39 -7.94
N GLU A 56 7.86 -1.44 -7.54
CA GLU A 56 7.42 -2.83 -7.69
C GLU A 56 6.98 -3.33 -6.33
N VAL A 57 5.77 -3.90 -6.26
CA VAL A 57 5.19 -4.46 -5.05
C VAL A 57 4.95 -5.94 -5.27
N ASP A 58 5.68 -6.78 -4.54
CA ASP A 58 5.53 -8.23 -4.67
C ASP A 58 4.41 -8.74 -3.75
N PRO A 59 3.29 -9.27 -4.29
CA PRO A 59 2.17 -9.74 -3.47
C PRO A 59 2.51 -10.95 -2.60
N ASP A 60 3.59 -11.68 -2.91
CA ASP A 60 4.08 -12.79 -2.10
C ASP A 60 4.83 -12.30 -0.84
N GLU A 61 5.36 -11.07 -0.85
CA GLU A 61 6.02 -10.45 0.30
C GLU A 61 5.06 -9.65 1.19
N LEU A 62 3.80 -9.51 0.77
CA LEU A 62 2.78 -8.75 1.48
C LEU A 62 1.99 -9.64 2.43
N ASP A 63 2.01 -9.28 3.72
CA ASP A 63 1.21 -9.95 4.74
C ASP A 63 -0.15 -9.27 4.92
N ALA A 64 -1.09 -10.00 5.52
CA ALA A 64 -2.41 -9.46 5.84
C ALA A 64 -2.34 -8.24 6.79
N ASP A 65 -1.23 -8.08 7.54
CA ASP A 65 -1.04 -6.96 8.46
C ASP A 65 -0.62 -5.67 7.71
N ASP A 66 0.04 -5.78 6.55
CA ASP A 66 0.41 -4.63 5.70
C ASP A 66 -0.84 -3.94 5.12
N PHE A 67 -1.87 -4.74 4.83
CA PHE A 67 -3.18 -4.26 4.39
C PHE A 67 -4.14 -3.98 5.54
N ARG A 68 -3.68 -3.95 6.78
CA ARG A 68 -4.57 -3.74 7.92
C ARG A 68 -5.08 -2.31 7.97
N THR A 69 -4.19 -1.35 7.76
CA THR A 69 -4.49 0.08 7.86
C THR A 69 -3.75 0.89 6.81
N VAL A 70 -4.23 2.10 6.54
CA VAL A 70 -3.53 3.03 5.64
C VAL A 70 -2.11 3.29 6.12
N GLY A 71 -1.87 3.37 7.45
CA GLY A 71 -0.55 3.57 8.03
C GLY A 71 0.42 2.42 7.76
N THR A 72 -0.03 1.17 7.88
CA THR A 72 0.81 0.00 7.56
C THR A 72 1.16 -0.04 6.07
N LEU A 73 0.18 0.20 5.18
CA LEU A 73 0.43 0.29 3.75
C LEU A 73 1.39 1.43 3.40
N THR A 74 1.25 2.57 4.08
CA THR A 74 2.14 3.72 3.91
C THR A 74 3.58 3.37 4.31
N ASP A 75 3.76 2.65 5.42
CA ASP A 75 5.08 2.21 5.89
C ASP A 75 5.74 1.22 4.91
N PHE A 76 4.93 0.31 4.36
CA PHE A 76 5.34 -0.59 3.29
C PHE A 76 5.85 0.19 2.06
N LEU A 77 5.10 1.17 1.57
CA LEU A 77 5.51 2.00 0.42
C LEU A 77 6.80 2.78 0.69
N LEU A 78 6.96 3.31 1.90
CA LEU A 78 8.18 4.03 2.30
C LEU A 78 9.39 3.10 2.33
N THR A 79 9.20 1.86 2.78
CA THR A 79 10.23 0.82 2.79
C THR A 79 10.58 0.40 1.35
N ALA A 80 9.58 0.14 0.50
CA ALA A 80 9.75 -0.23 -0.90
C ALA A 80 10.48 0.86 -1.71
N LYS A 81 10.18 2.14 -1.49
CA LYS A 81 10.93 3.27 -2.11
C LYS A 81 12.30 3.53 -1.47
N GLY A 82 12.47 3.16 -0.20
CA GLY A 82 13.63 3.48 0.61
C GLY A 82 14.74 2.44 0.56
N SER A 83 14.46 1.22 0.12
CA SER A 83 15.44 0.13 0.06
C SER A 83 16.11 0.05 -1.31
N PRO A 84 17.43 0.28 -1.44
CA PRO A 84 18.20 -0.36 -2.49
C PRO A 84 18.41 -1.84 -2.10
N ALA A 85 17.80 -2.76 -2.83
CA ALA A 85 17.86 -4.22 -2.63
C ALA A 85 16.94 -4.73 -1.49
N GLY A 86 16.23 -5.84 -1.64
CA GLY A 86 16.76 -7.08 -2.20
C GLY A 86 17.72 -7.71 -1.20
N GLU A 87 17.30 -7.91 0.04
CA GLU A 87 18.05 -8.74 0.98
C GLU A 87 17.71 -10.21 0.63
N PRO A 88 18.69 -11.04 0.25
CA PRO A 88 18.43 -12.36 -0.26
C PRO A 88 17.84 -13.24 0.84
N LEU A 89 16.95 -14.14 0.43
CA LEU A 89 16.37 -15.29 1.15
C LEU A 89 17.42 -16.29 1.72
N ALA A 90 18.61 -15.85 2.10
CA ALA A 90 19.74 -16.69 2.48
C ALA A 90 20.15 -16.52 3.93
N ALA A 91 19.21 -16.60 4.89
CA ALA A 91 19.55 -16.92 6.28
C ALA A 91 18.31 -17.19 7.13
N ARG A 92 17.77 -18.41 7.08
CA ARG A 92 17.13 -19.04 8.25
C ARG A 92 17.13 -20.55 8.04
N GLY A 93 18.02 -21.22 8.78
CA GLY A 93 18.39 -22.63 8.62
C GLY A 93 17.54 -23.61 9.41
#